data_AF-A0A674DZI7-F1
#
_entry.id   AF-A0A674DZI7-F1
#
_cell.length_a   1.000
_cell.length_b   1.000
_cell.length_c   1.000
_cell.angle_alpha   90.00
_cell.angle_beta   90.00
_cell.angle_gamma   90.00
#
_symmetry.space_group_name_H-M   'P 1'
#
loop_
_entity.id
_entity.type
_entity.pdbx_description
1 polymer ?
#
loop_
_entity_poly.entity_id
_entity_poly.type
_entity_poly.pdbx_seq_one_letter_code
_entity_poly.pdbx_strand_id
1 'polypeptide(L)'
;MEECAPGGCLIELCIQLSIIMVGKQLIQNNVFEIGIPKLKKLIRAWKDKGISLEEREEQRARPPQQWNLDYTLVPFEGLTPEYMEMIIQFGFVSLFVASFPLAPLFALLNNVIEIRLDAKKFVTELRRPDAVQAKDIGIWYNILSGMGKFSVIINAFVISFTSDFIPRLVYQYMYSQTGTMHGFIDHTLSHFNVSNFRPDNAPTSSSLPEITVCRYKDYREPPWSAEAYQFSKTYWAVLAARLAFVILFQNLVMFLSLLVAWAIPDVPKNISEQLKREKTLLVDVFLREEKEKFHLLQTIQCELSLSPQGTFRHERGSDMESECSSAISHPM
;
A
#
# COMPACT_ATOMS: atom_id res chain seq x y z
N MET A 1 -28.57 -16.58 -11.12
CA MET A 1 -28.07 -15.98 -9.87
C MET A 1 -27.42 -17.12 -9.13
N GLU A 2 -26.13 -17.07 -8.84
CA GLU A 2 -25.46 -18.14 -8.10
C GLU A 2 -25.96 -18.10 -6.64
N GLU A 3 -26.32 -19.27 -6.10
CA GLU A 3 -26.85 -19.39 -4.75
C GLU A 3 -25.70 -19.49 -3.75
N CYS A 4 -25.70 -18.64 -2.71
CA CYS A 4 -24.74 -18.77 -1.61
C CYS A 4 -25.03 -20.03 -0.79
N ALA A 5 -23.99 -20.64 -0.22
CA ALA A 5 -24.14 -21.64 0.83
C ALA A 5 -24.98 -21.11 2.02
N PRO A 6 -25.65 -21.98 2.81
CA PRO A 6 -26.48 -21.56 3.95
C PRO A 6 -25.73 -20.73 5.01
N GLY A 7 -24.41 -20.95 5.13
CA GLY A 7 -23.50 -20.17 5.99
C GLY A 7 -23.09 -18.80 5.44
N GLY A 8 -23.59 -18.42 4.26
CA GLY A 8 -23.25 -17.18 3.54
C GLY A 8 -22.06 -17.34 2.59
N CYS A 9 -21.90 -16.35 1.70
CA CYS A 9 -20.81 -16.31 0.71
C CYS A 9 -19.45 -15.82 1.29
N LEU A 10 -19.39 -15.45 2.57
CA LEU A 10 -18.16 -14.93 3.17
C LEU A 10 -17.04 -15.97 3.21
N ILE A 11 -17.39 -17.25 3.44
CA ILE A 11 -16.41 -18.35 3.52
C ILE A 11 -15.80 -18.64 2.14
N GLU A 12 -16.61 -18.62 1.08
CA GLU A 12 -16.15 -18.79 -0.30
C GLU A 12 -15.16 -17.68 -0.67
N LEU A 13 -15.49 -16.42 -0.33
CA LEU A 13 -14.59 -15.28 -0.51
C LEU A 13 -13.28 -15.47 0.28
N CYS A 14 -13.34 -15.92 1.53
CA CYS A 14 -12.15 -16.17 2.36
C CYS A 14 -11.24 -17.23 1.75
N ILE A 15 -11.82 -18.34 1.27
CA ILE A 15 -11.07 -19.43 0.64
C ILE A 15 -10.41 -18.92 -0.65
N GLN A 16 -11.16 -18.21 -1.50
CA GLN A 16 -10.64 -17.66 -2.75
C GLN A 16 -9.49 -16.68 -2.49
N LEU A 17 -9.65 -15.76 -1.53
CA LEU A 17 -8.58 -14.83 -1.13
C LEU A 17 -7.37 -15.56 -0.57
N SER A 18 -7.57 -16.59 0.25
CA SER A 18 -6.49 -17.42 0.80
C SER A 18 -5.72 -18.12 -0.32
N ILE A 19 -6.42 -18.69 -1.31
CA ILE A 19 -5.79 -19.36 -2.46
C ILE A 19 -5.01 -18.35 -3.31
N ILE A 20 -5.56 -17.16 -3.57
CA ILE A 20 -4.86 -16.15 -4.38
C ILE A 20 -3.62 -15.63 -3.63
N MET A 21 -3.76 -15.31 -2.37
CA MET A 21 -2.69 -14.73 -1.56
C MET A 21 -1.56 -15.73 -1.25
N VAL A 22 -1.90 -16.98 -0.94
CA VAL A 22 -0.91 -18.03 -0.68
C VAL A 22 -0.39 -18.64 -1.99
N GLY A 23 -1.25 -18.80 -2.99
CA GLY A 23 -0.89 -19.46 -4.25
C GLY A 23 -0.13 -18.55 -5.21
N LYS A 24 -0.62 -17.33 -5.45
CA LYS A 24 -0.03 -16.42 -6.45
C LYS A 24 1.19 -15.68 -5.89
N GLN A 25 1.09 -15.16 -4.67
CA GLN A 25 2.18 -14.37 -4.05
C GLN A 25 3.32 -15.28 -3.56
N LEU A 26 3.00 -16.32 -2.79
CA LEU A 26 4.01 -17.15 -2.10
C LEU A 26 4.62 -18.24 -2.97
N ILE A 27 3.84 -18.85 -3.88
CA ILE A 27 4.32 -20.00 -4.66
C ILE A 27 4.76 -19.57 -6.05
N GLN A 28 3.92 -18.88 -6.82
CA GLN A 28 4.32 -18.52 -8.19
C GLN A 28 5.50 -17.55 -8.21
N ASN A 29 5.44 -16.44 -7.46
CA ASN A 29 6.49 -15.41 -7.55
C ASN A 29 7.84 -15.91 -7.05
N ASN A 30 7.90 -16.42 -5.81
CA ASN A 30 9.12 -17.00 -5.23
C ASN A 30 9.70 -18.16 -6.06
N VAL A 31 8.86 -19.05 -6.62
CA VAL A 31 9.34 -20.19 -7.40
C VAL A 31 9.82 -19.78 -8.78
N PHE A 32 9.15 -18.86 -9.47
CA PHE A 32 9.64 -18.38 -10.76
C PHE A 32 10.95 -17.59 -10.59
N GLU A 33 11.07 -16.79 -9.55
CA GLU A 33 12.27 -16.01 -9.28
C GLU A 33 13.47 -16.86 -8.84
N ILE A 34 13.28 -17.84 -7.94
CA ILE A 34 14.37 -18.76 -7.54
C ILE A 34 14.64 -19.81 -8.64
N GLY A 35 13.58 -20.26 -9.31
CA GLY A 35 13.57 -21.43 -10.18
C GLY A 35 14.08 -21.15 -11.59
N ILE A 36 13.67 -20.04 -12.23
CA ILE A 36 14.08 -19.71 -13.61
C ILE A 36 15.61 -19.57 -13.74
N PRO A 37 16.34 -18.88 -12.84
CA PRO A 37 17.79 -18.69 -12.95
C PRO A 37 18.55 -20.00 -12.73
N LYS A 38 18.12 -20.80 -11.75
CA LYS A 38 18.63 -22.15 -11.48
C LYS A 38 18.39 -23.09 -12.67
N LEU A 39 17.20 -23.04 -13.27
CA LEU A 39 16.84 -23.85 -14.44
C LEU A 39 17.64 -23.43 -15.67
N LYS A 40 17.78 -22.13 -15.96
CA LYS A 40 18.64 -21.62 -17.04
C LYS A 40 20.10 -22.06 -16.86
N LYS A 41 20.62 -22.03 -15.62
CA LYS A 41 21.97 -22.51 -15.30
C LYS A 41 22.11 -24.02 -15.50
N LEU A 42 21.11 -24.82 -15.13
CA LEU A 42 21.09 -26.27 -15.38
C LEU A 42 21.02 -26.60 -16.87
N ILE A 43 20.18 -25.89 -17.63
CA ILE A 43 20.07 -26.04 -19.09
C ILE A 43 21.38 -25.67 -19.78
N ARG A 44 22.03 -24.56 -19.39
CA ARG A 44 23.37 -24.21 -19.89
C ARG A 44 24.40 -25.28 -19.55
N ALA A 45 24.43 -25.76 -18.31
CA ALA A 45 25.34 -26.83 -17.89
C ALA A 45 25.10 -28.16 -18.62
N TRP A 46 23.86 -28.46 -19.02
CA TRP A 46 23.55 -29.62 -19.85
C TRP A 46 23.96 -29.43 -21.30
N LYS A 47 23.78 -28.23 -21.86
CA LYS A 47 24.23 -27.88 -23.21
C LYS A 47 25.77 -27.89 -23.30
N ASP A 48 26.46 -27.41 -22.27
CA ASP A 48 27.93 -27.39 -22.19
C ASP A 48 28.55 -28.78 -21.99
N LYS A 49 27.77 -29.77 -21.53
CA LYS A 49 28.23 -31.19 -21.49
C LYS A 49 28.31 -31.83 -22.87
N GLY A 50 27.72 -31.23 -23.90
CA GLY A 50 27.80 -31.67 -25.29
C GLY A 50 28.95 -31.03 -26.10
N ILE A 51 29.71 -30.11 -25.50
CA ILE A 51 30.83 -29.39 -26.14
C ILE A 51 32.14 -30.17 -25.92
N SER A 52 32.98 -30.23 -26.95
CA SER A 52 34.22 -31.02 -26.97
C SER A 52 35.25 -30.54 -25.92
N LEU A 53 36.10 -31.46 -25.41
CA LEU A 53 37.11 -31.14 -24.40
C LEU A 53 38.16 -30.11 -24.89
N GLU A 54 38.46 -30.08 -26.19
CA GLU A 54 39.40 -29.14 -26.82
C GLU A 54 38.89 -27.68 -26.80
N GLU A 55 37.61 -27.44 -27.14
CA GLU A 55 37.00 -26.10 -27.07
C GLU A 55 36.92 -25.57 -25.62
N ARG A 56 36.92 -26.48 -24.64
CA ARG A 56 36.83 -26.19 -23.20
C ARG A 56 38.15 -25.70 -22.61
N GLU A 57 39.29 -26.13 -23.18
CA GLU A 57 40.62 -25.69 -22.76
C GLU A 57 40.97 -24.32 -23.35
N GLU A 58 40.57 -24.05 -24.60
CA GLU A 58 40.83 -22.78 -25.28
C GLU A 58 40.03 -21.60 -24.68
N GLN A 59 38.78 -21.83 -24.26
CA GLN A 59 37.98 -20.84 -23.52
C GLN A 59 38.49 -20.54 -22.10
N ARG A 60 39.26 -21.46 -21.50
CA ARG A 60 39.86 -21.29 -20.15
C ARG A 60 41.13 -20.44 -20.17
N ALA A 61 41.76 -20.26 -21.32
CA ALA A 61 43.07 -19.64 -21.45
C ALA A 61 43.07 -18.12 -21.17
N ARG A 62 41.90 -17.47 -21.12
CA ARG A 62 41.77 -16.07 -20.70
C ARG A 62 40.65 -15.95 -19.67
N PRO A 63 40.91 -15.40 -18.47
CA PRO A 63 39.83 -15.10 -17.54
C PRO A 63 38.85 -14.14 -18.24
N PRO A 64 37.53 -14.43 -18.22
CA PRO A 64 36.56 -13.55 -18.83
C PRO A 64 36.65 -12.18 -18.17
N GLN A 65 36.81 -11.14 -19.00
CA GLN A 65 36.81 -9.75 -18.50
C GLN A 65 35.46 -9.43 -17.85
N GLN A 66 35.47 -8.63 -16.77
CA GLN A 66 34.28 -8.35 -15.97
C GLN A 66 33.08 -7.86 -16.80
N TRP A 67 33.31 -7.00 -17.79
CA TRP A 67 32.24 -6.48 -18.66
C TRP A 67 31.57 -7.57 -19.51
N ASN A 68 32.29 -8.65 -19.89
CA ASN A 68 31.69 -9.79 -20.58
C ASN A 68 30.75 -10.56 -19.65
N LEU A 69 31.12 -10.72 -18.38
CA LEU A 69 30.26 -11.34 -17.37
C LEU A 69 29.00 -10.51 -17.15
N ASP A 70 29.14 -9.20 -16.94
CA ASP A 70 28.03 -8.28 -16.70
C ASP A 70 27.11 -8.13 -17.94
N TYR A 71 27.65 -8.31 -19.15
CA TYR A 71 26.86 -8.28 -20.37
C TYR A 71 25.90 -9.47 -20.46
N THR A 72 26.25 -10.63 -19.89
CA THR A 72 25.40 -11.83 -19.89
C THR A 72 24.22 -11.78 -18.91
N LEU A 73 24.23 -10.83 -17.98
CA LEU A 73 23.16 -10.59 -17.02
C LEU A 73 21.95 -9.90 -17.67
N VAL A 74 20.78 -10.03 -17.04
CA VAL A 74 19.52 -9.44 -17.52
C VAL A 74 19.57 -7.92 -17.31
N PRO A 75 19.16 -7.09 -18.29
CA PRO A 75 19.06 -5.65 -18.10
C PRO A 75 18.00 -5.31 -17.04
N PHE A 76 18.21 -4.23 -16.32
CA PHE A 76 17.24 -3.72 -15.35
C PHE A 76 16.11 -2.98 -16.08
N GLU A 77 14.86 -3.41 -15.89
CA GLU A 77 13.66 -2.86 -16.56
C GLU A 77 12.88 -1.85 -15.71
N GLY A 78 13.43 -1.43 -14.56
CA GLY A 78 12.80 -0.50 -13.62
C GLY A 78 12.26 -1.17 -12.35
N LEU A 79 11.61 -0.39 -11.48
CA LEU A 79 11.02 -0.84 -10.21
C LEU A 79 9.48 -0.95 -10.27
N THR A 80 8.87 -0.61 -11.40
CA THR A 80 7.41 -0.58 -11.55
C THR A 80 6.76 -1.94 -11.24
N PRO A 81 7.22 -3.08 -11.79
CA PRO A 81 6.59 -4.37 -11.49
C PRO A 81 6.75 -4.79 -10.02
N GLU A 82 7.89 -4.47 -9.40
CA GLU A 82 8.16 -4.72 -7.97
C GLU A 82 7.21 -3.90 -7.08
N TYR A 83 6.98 -2.62 -7.40
CA TYR A 83 5.99 -1.80 -6.69
C TYR A 83 4.56 -2.29 -6.92
N MET A 84 4.20 -2.71 -8.14
CA MET A 84 2.87 -3.23 -8.44
C MET A 84 2.53 -4.43 -7.57
N GLU A 85 3.48 -5.36 -7.42
CA GLU A 85 3.31 -6.53 -6.58
C GLU A 85 3.02 -6.16 -5.12
N MET A 86 3.84 -5.28 -4.55
CA MET A 86 3.69 -4.82 -3.17
C MET A 86 2.35 -4.10 -2.94
N ILE A 87 1.90 -3.31 -3.91
CA ILE A 87 0.64 -2.57 -3.83
C ILE A 87 -0.56 -3.51 -3.96
N ILE A 88 -0.49 -4.50 -4.84
CA ILE A 88 -1.54 -5.53 -4.95
C ILE A 88 -1.64 -6.30 -3.64
N GLN A 89 -0.52 -6.68 -3.03
CA GLN A 89 -0.50 -7.33 -1.73
C GLN A 89 -1.12 -6.44 -0.63
N PHE A 90 -0.77 -5.16 -0.59
CA PHE A 90 -1.40 -4.19 0.30
C PHE A 90 -2.91 -4.08 0.08
N GLY A 91 -3.37 -4.15 -1.18
CA GLY A 91 -4.79 -4.18 -1.53
C GLY A 91 -5.52 -5.38 -0.96
N PHE A 92 -4.97 -6.58 -1.10
CA PHE A 92 -5.56 -7.78 -0.52
C PHE A 92 -5.66 -7.70 1.01
N VAL A 93 -4.61 -7.19 1.66
CA VAL A 93 -4.59 -7.03 3.11
C VAL A 93 -5.59 -5.97 3.57
N SER A 94 -5.63 -4.80 2.93
CA SER A 94 -6.44 -3.68 3.40
C SER A 94 -7.92 -3.78 3.00
N LEU A 95 -8.23 -4.17 1.77
CA LEU A 95 -9.62 -4.16 1.25
C LEU A 95 -10.48 -5.28 1.83
N PHE A 96 -9.87 -6.40 2.22
CA PHE A 96 -10.59 -7.62 2.62
C PHE A 96 -10.25 -8.12 4.03
N VAL A 97 -9.64 -7.28 4.87
CA VAL A 97 -9.28 -7.65 6.25
C VAL A 97 -10.49 -8.11 7.08
N ALA A 98 -11.67 -7.51 6.84
CA ALA A 98 -12.90 -7.87 7.55
C ALA A 98 -13.38 -9.30 7.24
N SER A 99 -13.03 -9.83 6.06
CA SER A 99 -13.32 -11.22 5.70
C SER A 99 -12.23 -12.15 6.20
N PHE A 100 -10.97 -11.82 5.95
CA PHE A 100 -9.84 -12.69 6.21
C PHE A 100 -8.81 -12.06 7.18
N PRO A 101 -8.97 -12.26 8.50
CA PRO A 101 -8.14 -11.57 9.51
C PRO A 101 -6.69 -12.05 9.56
N LEU A 102 -6.36 -13.22 8.99
CA LEU A 102 -4.99 -13.76 8.93
C LEU A 102 -4.19 -13.20 7.73
N ALA A 103 -4.79 -12.37 6.87
CA ALA A 103 -4.09 -11.77 5.73
C ALA A 103 -2.79 -11.02 6.12
N PRO A 104 -2.75 -10.18 7.17
CA PRO A 104 -1.52 -9.49 7.53
C PRO A 104 -0.36 -10.43 7.88
N LEU A 105 -0.66 -11.60 8.48
CA LEU A 105 0.34 -12.60 8.84
C LEU A 105 0.98 -13.21 7.59
N PHE A 106 0.18 -13.62 6.62
CA PHE A 106 0.69 -14.18 5.37
C PHE A 106 1.45 -13.13 4.55
N ALA A 107 1.02 -11.87 4.59
CA ALA A 107 1.72 -10.76 3.94
C ALA A 107 3.10 -10.53 4.58
N LEU A 108 3.19 -10.59 5.91
CA LEU A 108 4.46 -10.47 6.62
C LEU A 108 5.43 -11.59 6.24
N LEU A 109 4.97 -12.85 6.22
CA LEU A 109 5.79 -13.99 5.81
C LEU A 109 6.28 -13.84 4.36
N ASN A 110 5.41 -13.37 3.46
CA ASN A 110 5.79 -13.11 2.09
C ASN A 110 6.87 -12.02 2.02
N ASN A 111 6.66 -10.88 2.67
CA ASN A 111 7.61 -9.76 2.67
C ASN A 111 9.00 -10.15 3.22
N VAL A 112 9.06 -11.03 4.23
CA VAL A 112 10.34 -11.50 4.79
C VAL A 112 11.12 -12.32 3.77
N ILE A 113 10.44 -13.16 2.98
CA ILE A 113 11.05 -13.96 1.92
C ILE A 113 11.45 -13.05 0.75
N GLU A 114 10.52 -12.19 0.32
CA GLU A 114 10.68 -11.30 -0.83
C GLU A 114 11.90 -10.39 -0.69
N ILE A 115 12.10 -9.75 0.47
CA ILE A 115 13.27 -8.88 0.71
C ILE A 115 14.58 -9.62 0.44
N ARG A 116 14.65 -10.93 0.74
CA ARG A 116 15.85 -11.74 0.49
C ARG A 116 15.99 -12.14 -0.97
N LEU A 117 14.87 -12.41 -1.65
CA LEU A 117 14.86 -12.78 -3.06
C LEU A 117 15.19 -11.59 -3.95
N ASP A 118 14.54 -10.45 -3.74
CA ASP A 118 14.85 -9.20 -4.43
C ASP A 118 16.33 -8.84 -4.25
N ALA A 119 16.85 -8.88 -3.02
CA ALA A 119 18.26 -8.59 -2.76
C ALA A 119 19.19 -9.53 -3.56
N LYS A 120 18.83 -10.81 -3.68
CA LYS A 120 19.61 -11.78 -4.46
C LYS A 120 19.48 -11.53 -5.96
N LYS A 121 18.29 -11.21 -6.47
CA LYS A 121 18.03 -10.84 -7.87
C LYS A 121 18.87 -9.62 -8.27
N PHE A 122 18.87 -8.57 -7.45
CA PHE A 122 19.68 -7.37 -7.67
C PHE A 122 21.20 -7.63 -7.63
N VAL A 123 21.67 -8.51 -6.74
CA VAL A 123 23.12 -8.76 -6.57
C VAL A 123 23.66 -9.79 -7.57
N THR A 124 22.85 -10.75 -8.03
CA THR A 124 23.36 -11.92 -8.77
C THR A 124 22.83 -12.09 -10.19
N GLU A 125 21.70 -11.47 -10.55
CA GLU A 125 21.00 -11.77 -11.81
C GLU A 125 20.82 -10.56 -12.72
N LEU A 126 20.70 -9.37 -12.12
CA LEU A 126 20.54 -8.13 -12.83
C LEU A 126 21.89 -7.44 -13.07
N ARG A 127 22.00 -6.78 -14.22
CA ARG A 127 23.06 -5.81 -14.46
C ARG A 127 22.85 -4.61 -13.53
N ARG A 128 23.96 -4.05 -13.03
CA ARG A 128 23.93 -2.86 -12.17
C ARG A 128 23.14 -1.72 -12.83
N PRO A 129 22.07 -1.22 -12.20
CA PRO A 129 21.32 -0.08 -12.71
C PRO A 129 22.07 1.23 -12.49
N ASP A 130 21.74 2.23 -13.29
CA ASP A 130 22.22 3.60 -13.09
C ASP A 130 21.55 4.21 -11.85
N ALA A 131 22.37 4.83 -11.00
CA ALA A 131 21.90 5.42 -9.76
C ALA A 131 21.14 6.72 -10.06
N VAL A 132 19.82 6.71 -9.81
CA VAL A 132 18.96 7.89 -9.90
C VAL A 132 18.59 8.36 -8.50
N GLN A 133 18.69 9.66 -8.24
CA GLN A 133 18.26 10.24 -6.98
C GLN A 133 16.76 10.58 -7.03
N ALA A 134 15.98 10.03 -6.10
CA ALA A 134 14.58 10.34 -5.90
C ALA A 134 14.34 10.71 -4.43
N LYS A 135 13.45 11.69 -4.17
CA LYS A 135 13.12 12.13 -2.81
C LYS A 135 12.04 11.26 -2.17
N ASP A 136 11.17 10.68 -2.97
CA ASP A 136 10.00 9.90 -2.55
C ASP A 136 9.72 8.73 -3.49
N ILE A 137 8.70 7.94 -3.16
CA ILE A 137 8.20 6.84 -3.98
C ILE A 137 7.32 7.31 -5.16
N GLY A 138 7.10 8.63 -5.31
CA GLY A 138 6.28 9.22 -6.37
C GLY A 138 4.80 8.84 -6.32
N ILE A 139 4.23 8.51 -7.49
CA ILE A 139 2.79 8.26 -7.69
C ILE A 139 2.22 7.13 -6.81
N TRP A 140 3.07 6.19 -6.42
CA TRP A 140 2.69 5.03 -5.60
C TRP A 140 2.12 5.44 -4.24
N TYR A 141 2.60 6.55 -3.66
CA TYR A 141 2.03 7.09 -2.43
C TYR A 141 0.54 7.47 -2.59
N ASN A 142 0.20 8.12 -3.70
CA ASN A 142 -1.18 8.51 -3.98
C ASN A 142 -2.07 7.28 -4.19
N ILE A 143 -1.54 6.24 -4.84
CA ILE A 143 -2.25 4.97 -5.03
C ILE A 143 -2.51 4.30 -3.67
N LEU A 144 -1.50 4.19 -2.81
CA LEU A 144 -1.64 3.62 -1.46
C LEU A 144 -2.64 4.42 -0.61
N SER A 145 -2.56 5.76 -0.65
CA SER A 145 -3.50 6.64 0.05
C SER A 145 -4.93 6.48 -0.46
N GLY A 146 -5.12 6.39 -1.78
CA GLY A 146 -6.42 6.11 -2.39
C GLY A 146 -6.97 4.76 -1.97
N MET A 147 -6.17 3.70 -2.06
CA MET A 147 -6.55 2.34 -1.64
C MET A 147 -6.91 2.28 -0.16
N GLY A 148 -6.19 2.99 0.72
CA GLY A 148 -6.54 3.09 2.13
C GLY A 148 -7.93 3.70 2.36
N LYS A 149 -8.30 4.73 1.61
CA LYS A 149 -9.64 5.34 1.69
C LYS A 149 -10.73 4.40 1.14
N PHE A 150 -10.48 3.74 0.01
CA PHE A 150 -11.41 2.76 -0.55
C PHE A 150 -11.60 1.54 0.34
N SER A 151 -10.54 1.10 1.05
CA SER A 151 -10.60 0.00 2.01
C SER A 151 -11.66 0.23 3.08
N VAL A 152 -11.80 1.45 3.60
CA VAL A 152 -12.83 1.76 4.61
C VAL A 152 -14.23 1.50 4.07
N ILE A 153 -14.50 1.94 2.83
CA ILE A 153 -15.81 1.77 2.17
C ILE A 153 -16.08 0.29 1.92
N ILE A 154 -15.13 -0.43 1.30
CA ILE A 154 -15.30 -1.84 0.94
C ILE A 154 -15.51 -2.70 2.19
N ASN A 155 -14.72 -2.51 3.24
CA ASN A 155 -14.89 -3.25 4.49
C ASN A 155 -16.26 -2.97 5.13
N ALA A 156 -16.78 -1.73 5.05
CA ALA A 156 -18.13 -1.41 5.54
C ALA A 156 -19.21 -2.21 4.79
N PHE A 157 -19.09 -2.32 3.47
CA PHE A 157 -20.00 -3.12 2.64
C PHE A 157 -19.86 -4.63 2.93
N VAL A 158 -18.63 -5.14 3.07
CA VAL A 158 -18.38 -6.54 3.43
C VAL A 158 -19.03 -6.90 4.77
N ILE A 159 -18.88 -6.06 5.79
CA ILE A 159 -19.44 -6.29 7.13
C ILE A 159 -20.98 -6.19 7.11
N SER A 160 -21.56 -5.29 6.32
CA SER A 160 -23.02 -5.08 6.31
C SER A 160 -23.78 -6.06 5.42
N PHE A 161 -23.28 -6.33 4.21
CA PHE A 161 -24.00 -7.12 3.20
C PHE A 161 -23.55 -8.59 3.16
N THR A 162 -22.25 -8.85 3.28
CA THR A 162 -21.70 -10.21 3.15
C THR A 162 -21.73 -10.97 4.48
N SER A 163 -21.56 -10.28 5.61
CA SER A 163 -21.63 -10.88 6.94
C SER A 163 -23.07 -10.92 7.49
N ASP A 164 -23.36 -11.95 8.28
CA ASP A 164 -24.62 -12.08 9.03
C ASP A 164 -24.64 -11.20 10.30
N PHE A 165 -23.68 -10.27 10.48
CA PHE A 165 -23.60 -9.41 11.66
C PHE A 165 -24.83 -8.52 11.85
N ILE A 166 -25.21 -7.75 10.82
CA ILE A 166 -26.34 -6.80 10.91
C ILE A 166 -27.69 -7.51 11.13
N PRO A 167 -28.04 -8.57 10.38
CA PRO A 167 -29.30 -9.27 10.61
C PRO A 167 -29.40 -9.90 12.00
N ARG A 168 -28.30 -10.43 12.55
CA ARG A 168 -28.25 -10.96 13.92
C ARG A 168 -28.49 -9.86 14.95
N LEU A 169 -27.88 -8.69 14.74
CA LEU A 169 -28.07 -7.53 15.61
C LEU A 169 -29.53 -7.04 15.59
N VAL A 170 -30.11 -6.90 14.40
CA VAL A 170 -31.52 -6.48 14.24
C VAL A 170 -32.46 -7.49 14.90
N TYR A 171 -32.23 -8.79 14.73
CA TYR A 171 -33.01 -9.83 15.41
C TYR A 171 -32.93 -9.70 16.93
N GLN A 172 -31.72 -9.57 17.46
CA GLN A 172 -31.49 -9.51 18.91
C GLN A 172 -32.18 -8.30 19.56
N TYR A 173 -32.14 -7.12 18.91
CA TYR A 173 -32.69 -5.89 19.49
C TYR A 173 -34.18 -5.65 19.19
N MET A 174 -34.69 -6.10 18.03
CA MET A 174 -36.07 -5.80 17.61
C MET A 174 -37.04 -6.96 17.77
N TYR A 175 -36.57 -8.21 17.68
CA TYR A 175 -37.44 -9.39 17.58
C TYR A 175 -37.26 -10.39 18.73
N SER A 176 -36.08 -10.43 19.37
CA SER A 176 -35.81 -11.33 20.48
C SER A 176 -36.41 -10.79 21.79
N GLN A 177 -37.41 -11.49 22.32
CA GLN A 177 -38.06 -11.14 23.60
C GLN A 177 -37.10 -11.25 24.79
N THR A 178 -36.09 -12.13 24.70
CA THR A 178 -35.13 -12.42 25.79
C THR A 178 -33.76 -11.78 25.55
N GLY A 179 -33.56 -11.12 24.40
CA GLY A 179 -32.25 -10.61 23.98
C GLY A 179 -31.23 -11.71 23.62
N THR A 180 -31.68 -12.97 23.50
CA THR A 180 -30.86 -14.12 23.11
C THR A 180 -30.96 -14.41 21.61
N MET A 181 -30.00 -15.16 21.07
CA MET A 181 -30.00 -15.60 19.66
C MET A 181 -30.84 -16.86 19.41
N HIS A 182 -31.60 -17.33 20.39
CA HIS A 182 -32.48 -18.49 20.23
C HIS A 182 -33.59 -18.19 19.23
N GLY A 183 -33.79 -19.09 18.25
CA GLY A 183 -34.80 -18.91 17.21
C GLY A 183 -34.37 -18.06 16.01
N PHE A 184 -33.13 -17.55 15.98
CA PHE A 184 -32.64 -16.71 14.88
C PHE A 184 -32.74 -17.40 13.50
N ILE A 185 -32.33 -18.67 13.40
CA ILE A 185 -32.38 -19.42 12.13
C ILE A 185 -33.82 -19.64 11.68
N ASP A 186 -34.73 -19.95 12.61
CA ASP A 186 -36.15 -20.17 12.30
C ASP A 186 -36.83 -18.87 11.85
N HIS A 187 -36.45 -17.72 12.41
CA HIS A 187 -36.92 -16.40 11.98
C HIS A 187 -36.34 -15.95 10.64
N THR A 188 -35.11 -16.36 10.32
CA THR A 188 -34.40 -15.91 9.10
C THR A 188 -34.83 -16.68 7.85
N LEU A 189 -35.30 -17.91 8.02
CA LEU A 189 -35.72 -18.76 6.92
C LEU A 189 -37.18 -18.49 6.54
N SER A 190 -37.44 -18.21 5.26
CA SER A 190 -38.80 -18.09 4.72
C SER A 190 -39.32 -19.42 4.19
N HIS A 191 -40.63 -19.58 4.22
CA HIS A 191 -41.32 -20.79 3.77
C HIS A 191 -41.69 -20.69 2.29
N PHE A 192 -41.43 -21.76 1.52
CA PHE A 192 -41.82 -21.90 0.13
C PHE A 192 -42.65 -23.16 -0.08
N ASN A 193 -43.81 -23.03 -0.73
CA ASN A 193 -44.62 -24.18 -1.10
C ASN A 193 -44.11 -24.79 -2.41
N VAL A 194 -43.78 -26.09 -2.39
CA VAL A 194 -43.20 -26.82 -3.52
C VAL A 194 -44.17 -26.86 -4.71
N SER A 195 -45.49 -26.75 -4.49
CA SER A 195 -46.47 -26.67 -5.59
C SER A 195 -46.30 -25.43 -6.49
N ASN A 196 -45.59 -24.40 -6.04
CA ASN A 196 -45.47 -23.12 -6.74
C ASN A 196 -44.22 -23.06 -7.63
N PHE A 197 -43.47 -24.16 -7.78
CA PHE A 197 -42.37 -24.21 -8.75
C PHE A 197 -42.89 -24.01 -10.18
N ARG A 198 -42.13 -23.25 -10.97
CA ARG A 198 -42.35 -23.22 -12.43
C ARG A 198 -42.00 -24.61 -13.00
N PRO A 199 -42.72 -25.08 -14.04
CA PRO A 199 -42.60 -26.44 -14.55
C PRO A 199 -41.17 -26.85 -14.93
N ASP A 200 -40.33 -25.90 -15.36
CA ASP A 200 -38.93 -26.15 -15.77
C ASP A 200 -37.91 -26.09 -14.62
N ASN A 201 -38.30 -25.59 -13.45
CA ASN A 201 -37.40 -25.34 -12.31
C ASN A 201 -37.62 -26.32 -11.14
N ALA A 202 -38.49 -27.32 -11.33
CA ALA A 202 -38.76 -28.33 -10.30
C ALA A 202 -37.57 -29.31 -10.18
N PRO A 203 -37.24 -29.78 -8.97
CA PRO A 203 -36.15 -30.72 -8.76
C PRO A 203 -36.45 -32.06 -9.46
N THR A 204 -35.51 -32.52 -10.30
CA THR A 204 -35.65 -33.72 -11.13
C THR A 204 -35.63 -35.03 -10.31
N SER A 205 -35.04 -35.02 -9.12
CA SER A 205 -35.04 -36.14 -8.18
C SER A 205 -35.13 -35.64 -6.74
N SER A 206 -36.12 -36.12 -5.99
CA SER A 206 -36.23 -35.91 -4.55
C SER A 206 -35.83 -37.21 -3.84
N SER A 207 -34.77 -37.16 -3.03
CA SER A 207 -34.30 -38.29 -2.21
C SER A 207 -35.08 -38.45 -0.89
N LEU A 208 -36.03 -37.55 -0.63
CA LEU A 208 -36.81 -37.44 0.60
C LEU A 208 -38.30 -37.63 0.28
N PRO A 209 -39.07 -38.33 1.14
CA PRO A 209 -40.50 -38.55 0.95
C PRO A 209 -41.28 -37.21 0.97
N GLU A 210 -42.39 -37.18 0.22
CA GLU A 210 -43.35 -36.09 0.01
C GLU A 210 -43.10 -34.78 0.79
N ILE A 211 -42.25 -33.90 0.26
CA ILE A 211 -42.00 -32.56 0.82
C ILE A 211 -43.06 -31.59 0.29
N THR A 212 -43.83 -31.01 1.19
CA THR A 212 -44.83 -29.98 0.86
C THR A 212 -44.28 -28.56 0.95
N VAL A 213 -43.38 -28.30 1.91
CA VAL A 213 -42.80 -26.96 2.15
C VAL A 213 -41.29 -27.07 2.29
N CYS A 214 -40.55 -26.22 1.58
CA CYS A 214 -39.11 -26.02 1.76
C CYS A 214 -38.82 -24.63 2.36
N ARG A 215 -37.61 -24.46 2.89
CA ARG A 215 -37.16 -23.22 3.54
C ARG A 215 -35.95 -22.65 2.81
N TYR A 216 -35.91 -21.34 2.62
CA TYR A 216 -34.81 -20.64 1.95
C TYR A 216 -34.43 -19.36 2.70
N LYS A 217 -33.21 -18.89 2.50
CA LYS A 217 -32.66 -17.71 3.19
C LYS A 217 -33.07 -16.43 2.46
N ASP A 218 -34.25 -15.92 2.79
CA ASP A 218 -34.72 -14.60 2.36
C ASP A 218 -35.83 -14.10 3.30
N TYR A 219 -36.02 -12.78 3.37
CA TYR A 219 -37.03 -12.14 4.22
C TYR A 219 -38.32 -11.89 3.45
N ARG A 220 -39.09 -12.95 3.23
CA ARG A 220 -40.36 -12.91 2.49
C ARG A 220 -41.52 -13.39 3.33
N GLU A 221 -42.70 -12.84 3.04
CA GLU A 221 -43.93 -13.23 3.70
C GLU A 221 -44.33 -14.69 3.35
N PRO A 222 -44.86 -15.45 4.32
CA PRO A 222 -45.15 -16.86 4.15
C PRO A 222 -46.35 -17.10 3.21
N PRO A 223 -46.52 -18.33 2.69
CA PRO A 223 -47.55 -18.63 1.68
C PRO A 223 -49.00 -18.51 2.18
N TRP A 224 -49.23 -18.53 3.50
CA TRP A 224 -50.56 -18.34 4.11
C TRP A 224 -50.91 -16.87 4.39
N SER A 225 -50.02 -15.93 4.08
CA SER A 225 -50.28 -14.50 4.21
C SER A 225 -51.04 -13.96 2.99
N ALA A 226 -51.70 -12.80 3.13
CA ALA A 226 -52.40 -12.14 2.02
C ALA A 226 -51.45 -11.70 0.89
N GLU A 227 -50.18 -11.41 1.23
CA GLU A 227 -49.14 -10.95 0.31
C GLU A 227 -48.03 -12.02 0.16
N ALA A 228 -48.43 -13.26 -0.13
CA ALA A 228 -47.52 -14.40 -0.24
C ALA A 228 -46.29 -14.11 -1.13
N TYR A 229 -45.10 -14.45 -0.62
CA TYR A 229 -43.80 -14.30 -1.30
C TYR A 229 -43.32 -12.86 -1.56
N GLN A 230 -44.04 -11.84 -1.11
CA GLN A 230 -43.57 -10.45 -1.15
C GLN A 230 -42.51 -10.19 -0.08
N PHE A 231 -41.74 -9.10 -0.25
CA PHE A 231 -40.75 -8.68 0.74
C PHE A 231 -41.43 -8.28 2.05
N SER A 232 -40.98 -8.89 3.15
CA SER A 232 -41.53 -8.61 4.48
C SER A 232 -41.04 -7.27 5.02
N LYS A 233 -41.70 -6.73 6.05
CA LYS A 233 -41.22 -5.55 6.79
C LYS A 233 -39.83 -5.79 7.41
N THR A 234 -39.52 -7.03 7.76
CA THR A 234 -38.21 -7.46 8.26
C THR A 234 -37.09 -7.20 7.24
N TYR A 235 -37.35 -7.44 5.95
CA TYR A 235 -36.42 -7.18 4.85
C TYR A 235 -35.99 -5.71 4.84
N TRP A 236 -36.97 -4.80 4.84
CA TRP A 236 -36.74 -3.36 4.79
C TRP A 236 -36.05 -2.84 6.06
N ALA A 237 -36.41 -3.36 7.23
CA ALA A 237 -35.74 -3.02 8.49
C ALA A 237 -34.26 -3.43 8.47
N VAL A 238 -33.95 -4.65 8.02
CA VAL A 238 -32.57 -5.13 7.89
C VAL A 238 -31.80 -4.34 6.84
N LEU A 239 -32.41 -4.03 5.69
CA LEU A 239 -31.78 -3.23 4.64
C LEU A 239 -31.47 -1.81 5.12
N ALA A 240 -32.41 -1.15 5.80
CA ALA A 240 -32.20 0.16 6.40
C ALA A 240 -31.07 0.13 7.44
N ALA A 241 -31.03 -0.88 8.31
CA ALA A 241 -29.96 -1.06 9.28
C ALA A 241 -28.59 -1.29 8.61
N ARG A 242 -28.53 -2.04 7.51
CA ARG A 242 -27.29 -2.23 6.72
C ARG A 242 -26.77 -0.90 6.17
N LEU A 243 -27.62 -0.11 5.54
CA LEU A 243 -27.23 1.18 4.97
C LEU A 243 -26.84 2.18 6.07
N ALA A 244 -27.58 2.24 7.17
CA ALA A 244 -27.25 3.07 8.32
C ALA A 244 -25.88 2.70 8.91
N PHE A 245 -25.59 1.41 9.04
CA PHE A 245 -24.29 0.93 9.50
C PHE A 245 -23.16 1.38 8.58
N VAL A 246 -23.33 1.25 7.25
CA VAL A 246 -22.29 1.69 6.28
C VAL A 246 -22.00 3.17 6.46
N ILE A 247 -23.03 4.02 6.53
CA ILE A 247 -22.86 5.46 6.71
C ILE A 247 -22.14 5.78 8.02
N LEU A 248 -22.58 5.20 9.13
CA LEU A 248 -21.99 5.45 10.45
C LEU A 248 -20.54 4.96 10.52
N PHE A 249 -20.29 3.73 10.08
CA PHE A 249 -18.96 3.12 10.08
C PHE A 249 -17.98 3.92 9.22
N GLN A 250 -18.40 4.28 7.99
CA GLN A 250 -17.56 5.03 7.08
C GLN A 250 -17.20 6.40 7.66
N ASN A 251 -18.18 7.18 8.13
CA ASN A 251 -17.94 8.51 8.69
C ASN A 251 -17.05 8.44 9.94
N LEU A 252 -17.31 7.48 10.84
CA LEU A 252 -16.52 7.29 12.06
C LEU A 252 -15.05 6.95 11.73
N VAL A 253 -14.81 5.94 10.88
CA VAL A 253 -13.45 5.49 10.57
C VAL A 253 -12.68 6.54 9.75
N MET A 254 -13.34 7.25 8.83
CA MET A 254 -12.71 8.35 8.10
C MET A 254 -12.35 9.51 9.04
N PHE A 255 -13.23 9.84 9.99
CA PHE A 255 -12.95 10.87 11.00
C PHE A 255 -11.78 10.47 11.90
N LEU A 256 -11.76 9.23 12.40
CA LEU A 256 -10.65 8.71 13.20
C LEU A 256 -9.33 8.72 12.41
N SER A 257 -9.36 8.33 11.14
CA SER A 257 -8.19 8.39 10.26
C SER A 257 -7.66 9.82 10.11
N LEU A 258 -8.54 10.80 9.98
CA LEU A 258 -8.16 12.21 9.91
C LEU A 258 -7.58 12.72 11.24
N LEU A 259 -8.16 12.31 12.38
CA LEU A 259 -7.62 12.64 13.69
C LEU A 259 -6.21 12.08 13.90
N VAL A 260 -5.97 10.84 13.47
CA VAL A 260 -4.62 10.23 13.54
C VAL A 260 -3.64 10.98 12.66
N ALA A 261 -4.03 11.32 11.42
CA ALA A 261 -3.21 12.11 10.52
C ALA A 261 -2.92 13.52 11.05
N TRP A 262 -3.86 14.13 11.79
CA TRP A 262 -3.65 15.41 12.46
C TRP A 262 -2.74 15.30 13.69
N ALA A 263 -2.83 14.20 14.45
CA ALA A 263 -2.08 14.02 15.68
C ALA A 263 -0.59 13.68 15.46
N ILE A 264 -0.27 12.97 14.37
CA ILE A 264 1.10 12.54 14.05
C ILE A 264 1.77 13.58 13.15
N PRO A 265 2.85 14.25 13.60
CA PRO A 265 3.56 15.21 12.75
C PRO A 265 4.31 14.49 11.61
N ASP A 266 4.20 15.01 10.39
CA ASP A 266 4.84 14.42 9.20
C ASP A 266 6.38 14.39 9.28
N VAL A 267 6.99 15.34 9.99
CA VAL A 267 8.45 15.44 10.15
C VAL A 267 8.84 15.18 11.60
N PRO A 268 9.71 14.20 11.88
CA PRO A 268 10.18 13.93 13.23
C PRO A 268 11.02 15.10 13.79
N LYS A 269 10.91 15.33 15.10
CA LYS A 269 11.56 16.47 15.79
C LYS A 269 13.08 16.52 15.58
N ASN A 270 13.75 15.36 15.65
CA ASN A 270 15.21 15.27 15.48
C ASN A 270 15.67 15.82 14.11
N ILE A 271 14.98 15.44 13.03
CA ILE A 271 15.29 15.93 11.68
C ILE A 271 14.93 17.42 11.54
N SER A 272 13.82 17.86 12.14
CA SER A 272 13.46 19.28 12.15
C SER A 272 14.53 20.13 12.84
N GLU A 273 15.07 19.65 13.96
CA GLU A 273 16.14 20.32 14.70
C GLU A 273 17.46 20.29 13.92
N GLN A 274 17.85 19.17 13.32
CA GLN A 274 19.03 19.07 12.46
C GLN A 274 18.92 20.02 11.27
N LEU A 275 17.77 20.04 10.58
CA LEU A 275 17.55 20.94 9.45
C LEU A 275 17.60 22.41 9.88
N LYS A 276 17.08 22.75 11.07
CA LYS A 276 17.21 24.11 11.63
C LYS A 276 18.67 24.45 11.94
N ARG A 277 19.45 23.53 12.50
CA ARG A 277 20.88 23.72 12.79
C ARG A 277 21.68 23.91 11.50
N GLU A 278 21.50 23.05 10.50
CA GLU A 278 22.15 23.18 9.20
C GLU A 278 21.80 24.51 8.52
N LYS A 279 20.52 24.91 8.54
CA LYS A 279 20.10 26.22 8.02
C LYS A 279 20.72 27.39 8.76
N THR A 280 20.83 27.30 10.09
CA THR A 280 21.43 28.36 10.91
C THR A 280 22.92 28.48 10.63
N LEU A 281 23.64 27.36 10.55
CA LEU A 281 25.07 27.33 10.21
C LEU A 281 25.31 27.87 8.79
N LEU A 282 24.47 27.51 7.82
CA LEU A 282 24.57 28.00 6.45
C LEU A 282 24.36 29.52 6.37
N VAL A 283 23.40 30.05 7.13
CA VAL A 283 23.15 31.50 7.21
C VAL A 283 24.32 32.23 7.87
N ASP A 284 24.88 31.67 8.95
CA ASP A 284 26.04 32.26 9.63
C ASP A 284 27.28 32.32 8.71
N VAL A 285 27.55 31.25 7.96
CA VAL A 285 28.63 31.21 6.95
C VAL A 285 28.39 32.27 5.86
N PHE A 286 27.17 32.37 5.35
CA PHE A 286 26.82 33.35 4.32
C PHE A 286 27.01 34.79 4.80
N LEU A 287 26.54 35.11 6.03
CA LEU A 287 26.70 36.44 6.62
C LEU A 287 28.17 36.79 6.88
N ARG A 288 29.00 35.81 7.28
CA ARG A 288 30.44 36.01 7.44
C ARG A 288 31.11 36.34 6.10
N GLU A 289 30.81 35.58 5.05
CA GLU A 289 31.36 35.85 3.70
C GLU A 289 30.93 37.24 3.17
N GLU A 290 29.67 37.65 3.38
CA GLU A 290 29.23 38.99 2.99
C GLU A 290 29.94 40.09 3.79
N LYS A 291 30.12 39.90 5.10
CA LYS A 291 30.84 40.86 5.94
C LYS A 291 32.31 41.01 5.51
N GLU A 292 32.98 39.91 5.18
CA GLU A 292 34.36 39.91 4.68
C GLU A 292 34.46 40.64 3.33
N LYS A 293 33.53 40.40 2.40
CA LYS A 293 33.46 41.14 1.13
C LYS A 293 33.22 42.63 1.33
N PHE A 294 32.34 43.01 2.25
CA PHE A 294 32.07 44.42 2.56
C PHE A 294 33.32 45.11 3.14
N HIS A 295 34.02 44.46 4.06
CA HIS A 295 35.29 44.95 4.58
C HIS A 295 36.32 45.13 3.47
N LEU A 296 36.46 44.17 2.56
CA LEU A 296 37.40 44.27 1.44
C LEU A 296 37.08 45.46 0.53
N LEU A 297 35.79 45.66 0.20
CA LEU A 297 35.34 46.81 -0.60
C LEU A 297 35.63 48.13 0.11
N GLN A 298 35.40 48.21 1.42
CA GLN A 298 35.69 49.42 2.20
C GLN A 298 37.19 49.71 2.27
N THR A 299 38.04 48.69 2.43
CA THR A 299 39.50 48.83 2.37
C THR A 299 39.97 49.32 1.00
N ILE A 300 39.45 48.73 -0.10
CA ILE A 300 39.76 49.18 -1.47
C ILE A 300 39.30 50.62 -1.70
N GLN A 301 38.11 50.99 -1.21
CA GLN A 301 37.59 52.36 -1.29
C GLN A 301 38.52 53.34 -0.55
N CYS A 302 39.01 52.98 0.64
CA CYS A 302 39.99 53.78 1.37
C CYS A 302 41.34 53.84 0.64
N GLU A 303 41.87 52.74 0.13
CA GLU A 303 43.12 52.74 -0.65
C GLU A 303 43.01 53.60 -1.91
N LEU A 304 41.88 53.58 -2.63
CA LEU A 304 41.65 54.47 -3.76
C LEU A 304 41.59 55.95 -3.34
N SER A 305 41.01 56.25 -2.17
CA SER A 305 40.95 57.63 -1.65
C SER A 305 42.30 58.16 -1.15
N LEU A 306 43.23 57.28 -0.81
CA LEU A 306 44.60 57.61 -0.36
C LEU A 306 45.64 57.60 -1.50
N SER A 307 45.27 57.25 -2.73
CA SER A 307 46.16 57.32 -3.89
C SER A 307 46.40 58.79 -4.32
N PRO A 308 47.65 59.29 -4.33
CA PRO A 308 47.92 60.68 -4.65
C PRO A 308 47.92 60.87 -6.17
N GLN A 309 46.83 61.38 -6.72
CA GLN A 309 46.90 62.14 -7.97
C GLN A 309 46.36 63.55 -7.74
N GLY A 310 47.31 64.48 -7.62
CA GLY A 310 47.22 65.89 -8.00
C GLY A 310 45.93 66.65 -7.72
N THR A 311 45.99 67.49 -6.66
CA THR A 311 45.37 68.83 -6.59
C THR A 311 43.88 68.98 -6.91
N PHE A 312 43.01 69.05 -5.90
CA PHE A 312 42.26 70.27 -5.47
C PHE A 312 41.16 69.96 -4.43
N ARG A 313 41.39 70.46 -3.20
CA ARG A 313 40.50 71.26 -2.34
C ARG A 313 39.13 70.75 -1.80
N HIS A 314 39.07 70.84 -0.46
CA HIS A 314 37.99 71.22 0.47
C HIS A 314 36.98 70.20 1.00
N GLU A 315 37.10 70.01 2.33
CA GLU A 315 36.02 69.95 3.34
C GLU A 315 34.98 68.82 3.23
N ARG A 316 35.37 67.64 3.75
CA ARG A 316 34.53 66.77 4.61
C ARG A 316 35.33 65.60 5.22
N GLY A 317 36.51 65.89 5.75
CA GLY A 317 37.52 64.86 6.07
C GLY A 317 37.56 64.32 7.50
N SER A 318 36.82 64.87 8.47
CA SER A 318 37.02 64.49 9.88
C SER A 318 36.29 63.22 10.32
N ASP A 319 35.18 62.86 9.67
CA ASP A 319 34.35 61.74 10.13
C ASP A 319 34.74 60.42 9.45
N MET A 320 35.20 60.48 8.19
CA MET A 320 35.53 59.30 7.36
C MET A 320 36.96 58.77 7.62
N GLU A 321 37.90 59.61 8.06
CA GLU A 321 39.25 59.16 8.48
C GLU A 321 39.21 58.37 9.81
N SER A 322 38.25 58.67 10.70
CA SER A 322 38.11 57.94 11.97
C SER A 322 37.56 56.52 11.77
N GLU A 323 36.65 56.33 10.79
CA GLU A 323 36.11 55.01 10.45
C GLU A 323 37.17 54.12 9.79
N CYS A 324 38.05 54.68 8.94
CA CYS A 324 39.07 53.88 8.26
C CYS A 324 40.27 53.52 9.15
N SER A 325 40.60 54.33 10.16
CA SER A 325 41.63 53.97 11.16
C SER A 325 41.21 52.79 12.04
N SER A 326 39.92 52.62 12.28
CA SER A 326 39.37 51.51 13.09
C SER A 326 39.32 50.17 12.33
N ALA A 327 39.24 50.20 11.00
CA ALA A 327 39.23 49.00 10.14
C ALA A 327 40.63 48.37 9.97
N ILE A 328 41.70 49.15 10.18
CA ILE A 328 43.10 48.71 9.94
C ILE A 328 43.74 48.14 11.22
N SER A 329 43.19 48.43 12.41
CA SER A 329 43.85 48.10 13.70
C SER A 329 43.52 46.73 14.32
N HIS A 330 42.68 45.89 13.69
CA HIS A 330 42.46 44.50 14.16
C HIS A 330 42.54 43.48 13.03
N PRO A 331 43.76 43.04 12.65
CA PRO A 331 43.97 41.77 12.00
C PRO A 331 44.28 40.71 13.06
N MET A 332 43.28 39.91 13.47
CA MET A 332 43.46 38.52 13.94
C MET A 332 42.14 37.77 13.91
#